data_AF-S7W942-F1
#
_entry.id   AF-S7W942-F1
#
_cell.length_a   1.000
_cell.length_b   1.000
_cell.length_c   1.000
_cell.angle_alpha   90.00
_cell.angle_beta   90.00
_cell.angle_gamma   90.00
#
_symmetry.space_group_name_H-M   'P 1'
#
loop_
_entity.id
_entity.type
_entity.pdbx_description
1 polymer ?
#
loop_
_entity_poly.entity_id
_entity_poly.type
_entity_poly.pdbx_seq_one_letter_code
_entity_poly.pdbx_strand_id
1 'polypeptide(L)'
;MSRNEEFKVETLKKLPSYFLIVNNKAKLSNTDIIRVKELTNGIVDRVEIINEMDSNEDLDGHPDLILLLNDVLYFHLKNPLLLYKAEIFIYKKNFCMDAVYKALSHYSECKINNGK
;
A
#
# COMPACT_ATOMS: atom_id res chain seq x y z
N MET A 1 0.08 -28.31 -2.01
CA MET A 1 -0.71 -27.87 -3.18
C MET A 1 -1.33 -26.52 -2.83
N SER A 2 -0.73 -25.41 -3.24
CA SER A 2 -1.33 -24.09 -3.09
C SER A 2 -1.99 -23.73 -4.40
N ARG A 3 -3.30 -23.50 -4.41
CA ARG A 3 -4.02 -23.00 -5.58
C ARG A 3 -3.44 -21.61 -5.90
N ASN A 4 -2.90 -21.45 -7.10
CA ASN A 4 -2.71 -20.13 -7.69
C ASN A 4 -4.10 -19.65 -8.10
N GLU A 5 -4.84 -19.07 -7.15
CA GLU A 5 -5.92 -18.17 -7.54
C GLU A 5 -5.25 -16.96 -8.18
N GLU A 6 -5.35 -16.85 -9.50
CA GLU A 6 -4.99 -15.63 -10.21
C GLU A 6 -5.80 -14.49 -9.61
N PHE A 7 -5.13 -13.60 -8.90
CA PHE A 7 -5.74 -12.38 -8.40
C PHE A 7 -6.26 -11.58 -9.60
N LYS A 8 -7.57 -11.36 -9.62
CA LYS A 8 -8.23 -10.50 -10.61
C LYS A 8 -8.66 -9.23 -9.90
N VAL A 9 -8.06 -8.11 -10.24
CA VAL A 9 -8.44 -6.78 -9.71
C VAL A 9 -9.95 -6.54 -9.85
N GLU A 10 -10.56 -7.06 -10.91
CA GLU A 10 -11.99 -6.96 -11.22
C GLU A 10 -12.93 -7.51 -10.12
N THR A 11 -12.42 -8.35 -9.20
CA THR A 11 -13.23 -8.90 -8.10
C THR A 11 -13.25 -7.98 -6.87
N LEU A 12 -12.47 -6.90 -6.87
CA LEU A 12 -12.42 -5.95 -5.77
C LEU A 12 -13.65 -5.03 -5.79
N LYS A 13 -14.28 -4.88 -4.62
CA LYS A 13 -15.49 -4.07 -4.42
C LYS A 13 -15.18 -2.57 -4.47
N LYS A 14 -13.96 -2.20 -4.06
CA LYS A 14 -13.47 -0.83 -4.08
C LYS A 14 -11.94 -0.82 -4.09
N LEU A 15 -11.38 0.30 -4.55
CA LEU A 15 -9.95 0.52 -4.71
C LEU A 15 -9.54 1.83 -4.04
N PRO A 16 -8.30 1.94 -3.54
CA PRO A 16 -7.77 3.22 -3.09
C PRO A 16 -7.53 4.12 -4.31
N SER A 17 -7.79 5.42 -4.19
CA SER A 17 -7.34 6.40 -5.20
C SER A 17 -5.85 6.68 -5.03
N TYR A 18 -5.38 6.78 -3.78
CA TYR A 18 -3.97 6.91 -3.46
C TYR A 18 -3.47 5.73 -2.60
N PHE A 19 -2.57 4.92 -3.20
CA PHE A 19 -1.90 3.79 -2.56
C PHE A 19 -0.42 4.09 -2.31
N LEU A 20 -0.03 4.14 -1.04
CA LEU A 20 1.36 4.32 -0.62
C LEU A 20 1.96 2.97 -0.19
N ILE A 21 3.12 2.63 -0.74
CA ILE A 21 3.91 1.46 -0.34
C ILE A 21 5.17 1.94 0.36
N VAL A 22 5.38 1.44 1.57
CA VAL A 22 6.47 1.85 2.46
C VAL A 22 7.30 0.62 2.78
N ASN A 23 8.54 0.59 2.30
CA ASN A 23 9.42 -0.58 2.46
C ASN A 23 10.67 -0.32 3.28
N ASN A 24 10.50 -0.25 4.59
CA ASN A 24 11.57 -0.02 5.56
C ASN A 24 12.60 -1.18 5.67
N LYS A 25 12.43 -2.29 4.92
CA LYS A 25 13.31 -3.46 5.00
C LYS A 25 14.42 -3.45 3.96
N ALA A 26 14.09 -3.07 2.73
CA ALA A 26 15.04 -3.08 1.62
C ALA A 26 14.51 -2.24 0.46
N LYS A 27 15.42 -1.65 -0.32
CA LYS A 27 15.04 -0.96 -1.54
C LYS A 27 14.39 -1.94 -2.53
N LEU A 28 13.22 -1.57 -3.08
CA LEU A 28 12.58 -2.38 -4.12
C LEU A 28 13.43 -2.37 -5.40
N SER A 29 13.44 -3.50 -6.10
CA SER A 29 14.05 -3.56 -7.43
C SER A 29 13.22 -2.76 -8.45
N ASN A 30 13.85 -2.28 -9.53
CA ASN A 30 13.11 -1.62 -10.61
C ASN A 30 12.03 -2.54 -11.22
N THR A 31 12.32 -3.84 -11.29
CA THR A 31 11.36 -4.84 -11.76
C THR A 31 10.13 -4.92 -10.86
N ASP A 32 10.32 -4.89 -9.54
CA ASP A 32 9.20 -4.87 -8.59
C ASP A 32 8.36 -3.60 -8.74
N ILE A 33 9.02 -2.44 -8.86
CA ILE A 33 8.33 -1.15 -9.05
C ILE A 33 7.49 -1.17 -10.34
N ILE A 34 8.05 -1.68 -11.44
CA ILE A 34 7.33 -1.81 -12.72
C ILE A 34 6.12 -2.73 -12.54
N ARG A 35 6.28 -3.89 -11.91
CA ARG A 35 5.18 -4.83 -11.69
C ARG A 35 4.06 -4.26 -10.83
N VAL A 36 4.39 -3.48 -9.80
CA VAL A 36 3.40 -2.75 -9.01
C VAL A 36 2.64 -1.78 -9.91
N LYS A 37 3.37 -0.93 -10.65
CA LYS A 37 2.75 0.09 -11.52
C LYS A 37 1.86 -0.53 -12.58
N GLU A 38 2.31 -1.59 -13.25
CA GLU A 38 1.55 -2.34 -14.23
C GLU A 38 0.27 -2.92 -13.63
N LEU A 39 0.36 -3.54 -12.45
CA LEU A 39 -0.80 -4.08 -11.75
C LEU A 39 -1.84 -3.00 -11.41
N THR A 40 -1.38 -1.81 -11.04
CA THR A 40 -2.24 -0.71 -10.58
C THR A 40 -2.68 0.24 -11.70
N ASN A 41 -2.15 0.08 -12.91
CA ASN A 41 -2.36 1.03 -14.01
C ASN A 41 -3.83 1.09 -14.41
N GLY A 42 -4.40 2.31 -14.43
CA GLY A 42 -5.81 2.53 -14.77
C GLY A 42 -6.80 2.07 -13.70
N ILE A 43 -6.31 1.63 -12.54
CA ILE A 43 -7.10 1.08 -11.43
C ILE A 43 -6.95 1.93 -10.17
N VAL A 44 -5.72 2.39 -9.91
CA VAL A 44 -5.38 3.29 -8.80
C VAL A 44 -4.82 4.57 -9.39
N ASP A 45 -5.38 5.72 -9.01
CA ASP A 45 -5.02 7.02 -9.59
C ASP A 45 -3.57 7.42 -9.29
N ARG A 46 -3.10 7.10 -8.07
CA ARG A 46 -1.76 7.42 -7.62
C ARG A 46 -1.15 6.28 -6.81
N VAL A 47 0.04 5.87 -7.21
CA VAL A 47 0.85 4.89 -6.47
C VAL A 47 2.23 5.46 -6.20
N GLU A 48 2.61 5.50 -4.93
CA GLU A 48 3.94 5.92 -4.49
C GLU A 48 4.62 4.81 -3.72
N ILE A 49 5.93 4.69 -3.93
CA ILE A 49 6.76 3.67 -3.29
C ILE A 49 7.94 4.39 -2.66
N ILE A 50 8.01 4.35 -1.33
CA ILE A 50 9.10 4.92 -0.55
C ILE A 50 9.82 3.80 0.21
N ASN A 51 11.14 3.95 0.36
CA ASN A 51 11.94 2.93 1.05
C ASN A 51 12.00 3.16 2.55
N GLU A 52 11.68 4.35 3.04
CA GLU A 52 11.67 4.63 4.47
C GLU A 52 10.60 5.68 4.73
N MET A 53 9.81 5.49 5.80
CA MET A 53 8.89 6.51 6.30
C MET A 53 9.59 7.49 7.24
N ASP A 54 10.87 7.72 6.98
CA ASP A 54 11.77 8.60 7.72
C ASP A 54 12.24 9.67 6.74
N SER A 55 11.27 10.33 6.12
CA SER A 55 11.55 11.30 5.09
C SER A 55 11.11 12.67 5.57
N ASN A 56 12.05 13.59 5.47
CA ASN A 56 11.74 15.01 5.35
C ASN A 56 10.91 15.32 4.09
N GLU A 57 10.50 14.31 3.31
CA GLU A 57 9.70 14.46 2.11
C GLU A 57 8.29 14.84 2.50
N ASP A 58 7.87 15.99 1.97
CA ASP A 58 6.49 16.41 2.02
C ASP A 58 5.71 15.52 1.05
N LEU A 59 5.22 14.38 1.56
CA LEU A 59 4.24 13.58 0.83
C LEU A 59 3.00 14.45 0.63
N ASP A 60 2.83 14.94 -0.59
CA ASP A 60 1.68 15.75 -0.94
C ASP A 60 0.43 14.87 -0.98
N GLY A 61 -0.50 15.08 -0.06
CA GLY A 61 -1.79 14.41 -0.03
C GLY A 61 -1.91 13.29 0.98
N HIS A 62 -3.13 12.76 1.11
CA HIS A 62 -3.49 11.77 2.11
C HIS A 62 -3.74 10.43 1.42
N PRO A 63 -2.94 9.37 1.70
CA PRO A 63 -3.19 8.05 1.16
C PRO A 63 -4.51 7.48 1.69
N ASP A 64 -5.18 6.69 0.85
CA ASP A 64 -6.35 5.91 1.26
C ASP A 64 -5.92 4.54 1.79
N LEU A 65 -4.82 3.99 1.25
CA LEU A 65 -4.22 2.73 1.67
C LEU A 65 -2.70 2.91 1.83
N ILE A 66 -2.15 2.37 2.91
CA ILE A 66 -0.71 2.25 3.15
C ILE A 66 -0.37 0.76 3.30
N LEU A 67 0.50 0.26 2.42
CA LEU A 67 1.17 -1.03 2.61
C LEU A 67 2.50 -0.80 3.33
N LEU A 68 2.55 -1.16 4.61
CA LEU A 68 3.75 -1.06 5.43
C LEU A 68 4.50 -2.39 5.48
N LEU A 69 5.65 -2.47 4.82
CA LEU A 69 6.54 -3.63 4.87
C LEU A 69 7.51 -3.43 6.02
N ASN A 70 7.07 -3.79 7.23
CA ASN A 70 7.87 -3.63 8.44
C ASN A 70 7.46 -4.68 9.49
N ASP A 71 8.36 -4.95 10.44
CA ASP A 71 8.08 -5.83 11.58
C ASP A 71 7.34 -5.10 12.70
N VAL A 72 7.49 -3.77 12.74
CA VAL A 72 6.91 -2.88 13.75
C VAL A 72 6.05 -1.82 13.06
N LEU A 73 4.89 -1.52 13.64
CA LEU A 73 4.07 -0.39 13.21
C LEU A 73 4.67 0.89 13.76
N TYR A 74 5.39 1.63 12.92
CA TYR A 74 6.07 2.83 13.33
C TYR A 74 6.22 3.82 12.17
N PHE A 75 5.98 5.10 12.47
CA PHE A 75 5.93 6.20 11.52
C PHE A 75 6.66 7.42 12.07
N HIS A 76 7.71 7.87 11.39
CA HIS A 76 8.42 9.12 11.68
C HIS A 76 7.95 10.22 10.73
N LEU A 77 6.73 10.72 10.96
CA LEU A 77 6.11 11.70 10.07
C LEU A 77 6.26 13.13 10.59
N LYS A 78 6.69 14.03 9.71
CA LYS A 78 6.55 15.48 9.93
C LYS A 78 5.10 15.89 10.11
N ASN A 79 4.21 15.29 9.31
CA ASN A 79 2.77 15.57 9.34
C ASN A 79 1.97 14.30 9.65
N PRO A 80 1.59 14.07 10.92
CA PRO A 80 0.76 12.93 11.31
C PRO A 80 -0.62 12.89 10.65
N LEU A 81 -1.14 14.04 10.19
CA LEU A 81 -2.45 14.10 9.52
C LEU A 81 -2.48 13.34 8.19
N LEU A 82 -1.31 12.98 7.65
CA LEU A 82 -1.22 12.09 6.51
C LEU A 82 -1.97 10.77 6.74
N LEU A 83 -1.96 10.26 7.98
CA LEU A 83 -2.59 9.00 8.35
C LEU A 83 -4.11 9.10 8.63
N TYR A 84 -4.68 10.32 8.71
CA TYR A 84 -6.02 10.56 9.25
C TYR A 84 -7.14 9.71 8.61
N LYS A 85 -7.04 9.43 7.30
CA LYS A 85 -8.03 8.63 6.56
C LYS A 85 -7.47 7.31 6.01
N ALA A 86 -6.20 7.02 6.30
CA ALA A 86 -5.48 5.93 5.65
C ALA A 86 -5.81 4.60 6.33
N GLU A 87 -6.21 3.61 5.54
CA GLU A 87 -6.19 2.21 5.97
C GLU A 87 -4.74 1.71 5.94
N ILE A 88 -4.29 1.07 7.00
CA ILE A 88 -2.88 0.63 7.12
C ILE A 88 -2.84 -0.89 7.13
N PHE A 89 -2.25 -1.47 6.09
CA PHE A 89 -1.99 -2.90 5.99
C PHE A 89 -0.52 -3.20 6.26
N ILE A 90 -0.23 -3.95 7.32
CA ILE A 90 1.13 -4.33 7.69
C ILE A 90 1.46 -5.71 7.13
N TYR A 91 2.57 -5.80 6.40
CA TYR A 91 3.10 -7.07 5.92
C TYR A 91 4.52 -7.29 6.42
N LYS A 92 4.68 -8.24 7.34
CA LYS A 92 5.94 -8.48 8.07
C LYS A 92 7.02 -9.18 7.25
N LYS A 93 6.75 -9.61 6.03
CA LYS A 93 7.77 -10.28 5.18
C LYS A 93 8.39 -9.27 4.21
N ASN A 94 9.46 -9.68 3.54
CA ASN A 94 10.02 -8.91 2.43
C ASN A 94 8.96 -8.68 1.34
N PHE A 95 9.17 -7.64 0.54
CA PHE A 95 8.30 -7.32 -0.58
C PHE A 95 8.08 -8.55 -1.48
N CYS A 96 6.82 -8.75 -1.83
CA CYS A 96 6.39 -9.60 -2.93
C CYS A 96 5.05 -9.09 -3.46
N MET A 97 4.70 -9.45 -4.70
CA MET A 97 3.42 -9.02 -5.29
C MET A 97 2.20 -9.49 -4.50
N ASP A 98 2.32 -10.63 -3.81
CA ASP A 98 1.27 -11.13 -2.91
C ASP A 98 0.95 -10.14 -1.77
N ALA A 99 1.93 -9.36 -1.28
CA ALA A 99 1.70 -8.30 -0.30
C ALA A 99 0.81 -7.19 -0.87
N VAL A 100 1.04 -6.81 -2.12
CA VAL A 100 0.28 -5.77 -2.85
C VAL A 100 -1.17 -6.24 -3.05
N TYR A 101 -1.34 -7.49 -3.49
CA TYR A 101 -2.65 -8.11 -3.68
C TYR A 101 -3.44 -8.18 -2.37
N LYS A 102 -2.79 -8.63 -1.30
CA LYS A 102 -3.42 -8.72 0.03
C LYS A 102 -3.82 -7.36 0.56
N ALA A 103 -2.99 -6.34 0.37
CA ALA A 103 -3.31 -4.97 0.79
C ALA A 103 -4.54 -4.43 0.04
N LEU A 104 -4.60 -4.60 -1.28
CA LEU A 104 -5.74 -4.15 -2.10
C LEU A 104 -7.01 -4.95 -1.76
N SER A 105 -6.91 -6.26 -1.57
CA SER A 105 -8.02 -7.12 -1.13
C SER A 105 -8.55 -6.70 0.24
N HIS A 106 -7.65 -6.48 1.20
CA HIS A 106 -7.98 -6.00 2.54
C HIS A 106 -8.73 -4.66 2.48
N TYR A 107 -8.18 -3.69 1.73
CA TYR A 107 -8.82 -2.39 1.56
C TYR A 107 -10.23 -2.54 0.97
N SER A 108 -10.37 -3.35 -0.09
CA SER A 108 -11.65 -3.62 -0.76
C SER A 108 -12.75 -4.12 0.18
N GLU A 109 -12.38 -4.88 1.20
CA GLU A 109 -13.32 -5.44 2.18
C GLU A 109 -13.57 -4.54 3.40
N CYS A 110 -12.67 -3.59 3.67
CA CYS A 110 -12.77 -2.73 4.84
C CYS A 110 -14.01 -1.83 4.78
N LYS A 111 -14.65 -1.60 5.93
CA LYS A 111 -15.67 -0.56 6.07
C LYS A 111 -15.01 0.71 6.62
N ILE A 112 -14.78 1.69 5.74
CA ILE A 112 -14.12 2.95 6.10
C ILE A 112 -15.19 3.91 6.61
N ASN A 113 -15.29 4.06 7.92
CA ASN A 113 -16.30 4.91 8.54
C ASN A 113 -15.75 6.28 8.97
N ASN A 114 -14.44 6.43 9.16
CA ASN A 114 -13.78 7.69 9.58
C ASN A 114 -14.57 8.48 10.65
N GLY A 115 -15.14 7.76 11.64
CA GLY A 115 -15.92 8.34 12.75
C GLY A 115 -17.42 8.59 12.49
N LYS A 116 -17.99 8.09 11.39
CA LYS A 116 -19.42 8.19 11.04
C LYS A 116 -20.21 6.91 11.30
#